data_AF-A0A1H0VGU3-F1
#
_entry.id   AF-A0A1H0VGU3-F1
#
_cell.length_a   1.000
_cell.length_b   1.000
_cell.length_c   1.000
_cell.angle_alpha   90.00
_cell.angle_beta   90.00
_cell.angle_gamma   90.00
#
_symmetry.space_group_name_H-M   'P 1'
#
loop_
_entity.id
_entity.type
_entity.pdbx_description
1 polymer ?
#
loop_
_entity_poly.entity_id
_entity_poly.type
_entity_poly.pdbx_seq_one_letter_code
_entity_poly.pdbx_strand_id
1 'polypeptide(L)' 'MARDDDTAESLGLTGEELYSITGIEGHTPLPREVTVRVEDHGREQYFTAAIRIDTPAEEAYYLHGGIPPYVLRQLLAR' A
#
# COMPACT_ATOMS: atom_id res chain seq x y z
N MET A 1 -6.31 4.49 3.99
CA MET A 1 -6.83 5.35 5.07
C MET A 1 -5.92 5.11 6.25
N ALA A 2 -5.30 6.15 6.80
CA ALA A 2 -4.68 6.02 8.12
C ALA A 2 -5.81 5.76 9.16
N ARG A 3 -5.54 5.65 10.47
CA ARG A 3 -6.63 5.41 11.44
C ARG A 3 -7.75 6.46 11.24
N ASP A 4 -8.99 6.19 11.61
CA ASP A 4 -10.15 7.01 11.18
C ASP A 4 -10.04 8.53 11.48
N ASP A 5 -9.15 8.96 12.39
CA ASP A 5 -8.82 10.35 12.71
C ASP A 5 -7.51 10.91 12.06
N ASP A 6 -6.71 10.06 11.41
CA ASP A 6 -5.44 10.44 10.79
C ASP A 6 -5.71 10.99 9.37
N THR A 7 -5.81 12.32 9.28
CA THR A 7 -5.79 13.05 8.01
C THR A 7 -4.42 13.63 7.70
N ALA A 8 -4.20 14.04 6.45
CA ALA A 8 -2.97 14.73 6.06
C ALA A 8 -2.69 15.96 6.94
N GLU A 9 -3.73 16.75 7.23
CA GLU A 9 -3.62 17.93 8.10
C GLU A 9 -3.26 17.55 9.54
N SER A 10 -3.90 16.52 10.10
CA SER A 10 -3.62 16.06 11.47
C SER A 10 -2.18 15.54 11.65
N LEU A 11 -1.63 14.96 10.57
CA LEU A 11 -0.29 14.42 10.50
C LEU A 11 0.75 15.46 10.01
N GLY A 12 0.32 16.68 9.70
CA GLY A 12 1.18 17.76 9.21
C GLY A 12 1.81 17.49 7.84
N LEU A 13 1.19 16.63 7.02
CA LEU A 13 1.70 16.23 5.71
C LEU A 13 1.37 17.28 4.64
N THR A 14 2.41 17.76 3.97
CA THR A 14 2.36 18.74 2.89
C THR A 14 2.35 18.08 1.51
N GLY A 15 2.88 16.86 1.41
CA GLY A 15 3.08 16.13 0.16
C GLY A 15 4.49 16.31 -0.44
N GLU A 16 5.34 17.13 0.17
CA GLU A 16 6.74 17.30 -0.22
C GLU A 16 7.69 16.29 0.43
N GLU A 17 7.17 15.50 1.39
CA GLU A 17 7.96 14.55 2.15
C GLU A 17 8.31 13.29 1.35
N LEU A 18 9.34 12.57 1.80
CA LEU A 18 9.68 11.26 1.28
C LEU A 18 8.95 10.16 2.06
N TYR A 19 8.20 9.32 1.35
CA TYR A 19 7.42 8.23 1.94
C TYR A 19 8.08 6.87 1.67
N SER A 20 8.27 6.07 2.71
CA SER A 20 8.68 4.66 2.62
C SER A 20 7.58 3.77 3.19
N ILE A 21 7.07 2.83 2.40
CA ILE A 21 6.00 1.91 2.81
C ILE A 21 6.61 0.53 3.02
N THR A 22 6.43 -0.03 4.21
CA THR A 22 7.04 -1.32 4.59
C THR A 22 5.99 -2.29 5.14
N GLY A 23 6.33 -3.58 5.12
CA GLY A 23 5.48 -4.64 5.67
C GLY A 23 4.46 -5.24 4.68
N ILE A 24 4.54 -4.93 3.37
CA ILE A 24 3.68 -5.55 2.34
C ILE A 24 4.37 -6.70 1.59
N GLU A 25 5.69 -6.63 1.43
CA GLU A 25 6.46 -7.59 0.62
C GLU A 25 6.50 -8.99 1.23
N GLY A 26 6.45 -10.02 0.39
CA GLY A 26 6.59 -11.42 0.82
C GLY A 26 5.36 -12.03 1.51
N HIS A 27 4.25 -11.31 1.57
CA HIS A 27 3.02 -11.78 2.21
C HIS A 27 1.98 -12.27 1.19
N THR A 28 1.37 -13.43 1.46
CA THR A 28 0.20 -13.94 0.75
C THR A 28 -0.62 -14.79 1.74
N PRO A 29 -1.81 -14.36 2.17
CA PRO A 29 -2.49 -13.13 1.78
C PRO A 29 -1.75 -11.87 2.24
N LEU A 30 -1.99 -10.75 1.55
CA LEU A 30 -1.48 -9.43 1.87
C LEU A 30 -2.03 -8.98 3.23
N PRO A 31 -1.22 -8.26 4.03
CA PRO A 31 -1.69 -7.70 5.29
C PRO A 31 -2.77 -6.66 5.05
N ARG A 32 -3.56 -6.37 6.09
CA ARG A 32 -4.58 -5.32 6.08
C ARG A 32 -3.98 -3.92 6.27
N GLU A 33 -2.79 -3.84 6.86
CA GLU A 33 -2.15 -2.59 7.24
C GLU A 33 -0.64 -2.65 6.94
N VAL A 34 -0.05 -1.47 6.71
CA VAL A 34 1.38 -1.27 6.49
C VAL A 34 1.89 -0.14 7.36
N THR A 35 3.20 -0.13 7.61
CA THR A 35 3.88 0.99 8.23
C THR A 35 4.37 1.95 7.16
N VAL A 36 3.98 3.22 7.29
CA VAL A 36 4.45 4.32 6.47
C VAL A 36 5.44 5.14 7.28
N ARG A 37 6.67 5.24 6.80
CA ARG A 37 7.68 6.19 7.28
C ARG A 37 7.62 7.43 6.40
N VAL A 38 7.60 8.59 7.02
CA VAL A 38 7.68 9.89 6.35
C VAL A 38 8.94 10.59 6.82
N GLU A 39 9.73 11.06 5.88
CA GLU A 39 10.96 11.80 6.12
C GLU A 39 10.85 13.20 5.50
N ASP A 40 11.06 14.23 6.33
CA ASP A 40 11.05 15.63 5.93
C ASP A 40 12.19 16.39 6.61
N HIS A 41 13.14 16.90 5.82
CA HIS A 41 14.28 17.69 6.30
C HIS A 41 14.99 17.11 7.55
N GLY A 42 15.16 15.79 7.61
CA GLY A 42 15.82 15.08 8.72
C GLY A 42 14.93 14.81 9.94
N ARG A 43 13.63 15.13 9.86
CA ARG A 43 12.61 14.68 10.80
C ARG A 43 11.95 13.43 10.23
N GLU A 44 11.78 12.42 11.07
CA GLU A 44 11.04 11.21 10.72
C GLU A 44 9.76 11.10 11.55
N GLN A 45 8.69 10.67 10.91
CA GLN A 45 7.46 10.25 11.56
C GLN A 45 6.95 8.93 10.95
N TYR A 46 6.20 8.18 11.76
CA TYR A 46 5.69 6.87 11.37
C TYR A 46 4.20 6.81 11.67
N PHE A 47 3.42 6.25 10.75
CA PHE A 47 2.02 5.95 10.98
C PHE A 47 1.62 4.65 10.27
N THR A 48 0.47 4.11 10.69
CA THR A 48 -0.09 2.89 10.09
C THR A 48 -1.14 3.27 9.05
N ALA A 49 -1.12 2.63 7.88
CA ALA A 49 -2.11 2.84 6.84
C ALA A 49 -2.78 1.53 6.43
N ALA A 50 -4.10 1.55 6.26
CA ALA A 50 -4.85 0.42 5.75
C ALA A 50 -4.62 0.21 4.24
N ILE A 51 -4.33 -1.03 3.85
CA ILE A 51 -4.31 -1.50 2.46
C ILE A 51 -5.75 -1.69 1.97
N ARG A 52 -6.11 -1.07 0.86
CA ARG A 52 -7.45 -1.11 0.24
C ARG A 52 -7.55 -2.14 -0.88
N ILE A 53 -7.09 -3.35 -0.61
CA ILE A 53 -7.31 -4.52 -1.44
C ILE A 53 -8.42 -5.31 -0.75
N ASP A 54 -9.65 -5.04 -1.16
CA ASP A 54 -10.84 -5.42 -0.40
C ASP A 54 -11.39 -6.79 -0.84
N THR A 55 -11.00 -7.26 -2.02
CA THR A 55 -11.44 -8.54 -2.61
C THR A 55 -10.28 -9.48 -2.95
N PRO A 56 -10.52 -10.81 -2.98
CA PRO A 56 -9.51 -11.78 -3.44
C PRO A 56 -9.05 -11.55 -4.90
N ALA A 57 -9.93 -11.01 -5.74
CA ALA A 57 -9.60 -10.69 -7.13
C ALA A 57 -8.57 -9.55 -7.21
N GLU A 58 -8.75 -8.49 -6.42
CA GLU A 58 -7.80 -7.38 -6.35
C GLU A 58 -6.43 -7.82 -5.83
N GLU A 59 -6.40 -8.74 -4.87
CA GLU A 59 -5.15 -9.33 -4.37
C GLU A 59 -4.42 -10.11 -5.46
N ALA A 60 -5.15 -10.95 -6.21
CA ALA A 60 -4.57 -11.65 -7.36
C ALA A 60 -4.03 -10.66 -8.39
N TYR A 61 -4.77 -9.59 -8.72
CA TYR A 61 -4.29 -8.56 -9.63
C TYR A 61 -3.01 -7.89 -9.12
N TYR A 62 -2.94 -7.52 -7.84
CA TYR A 62 -1.76 -6.92 -7.24
C TYR A 62 -0.54 -7.84 -7.33
N LEU A 63 -0.67 -9.10 -6.88
CA LEU A 63 0.40 -10.10 -6.91
C LEU A 63 0.92 -10.40 -8.32
N HIS A 64 0.05 -10.23 -9.32
CA HIS A 64 0.41 -10.45 -10.71
C HIS A 64 0.87 -9.17 -11.45
N GLY A 65 0.98 -8.03 -10.78
CA GLY A 65 1.45 -6.77 -11.37
C GLY A 65 0.39 -6.02 -12.17
N GLY A 66 -0.88 -6.28 -11.89
CA GLY A 66 -2.05 -5.60 -12.47
C GLY A 66 -3.02 -6.54 -13.17
N ILE A 67 -4.18 -5.99 -13.54
CA ILE A 67 -5.25 -6.71 -14.25
C ILE A 67 -4.78 -7.23 -15.61
N PRO A 68 -4.18 -6.41 -16.52
CA PRO A 68 -3.81 -6.91 -17.84
C PRO A 68 -2.78 -8.04 -17.78
N PRO A 69 -1.68 -7.95 -17.01
CA PRO A 69 -0.74 -9.06 -16.84
C PRO A 69 -1.39 -10.33 -16.29
N TYR A 70 -2.29 -10.21 -15.30
CA TYR A 70 -3.01 -11.36 -14.75
C TYR A 70 -3.85 -12.07 -15.81
N VAL A 71 -4.70 -11.33 -16.52
CA VAL A 71 -5.60 -11.88 -17.54
C VAL A 71 -4.82 -12.49 -18.70
N LEU A 72 -3.78 -11.81 -19.19
CA LEU A 72 -2.97 -12.31 -20.29
C LEU A 72 -2.29 -13.64 -19.94
N ARG A 73 -1.76 -13.79 -18.72
CA ARG A 73 -1.17 -15.06 -18.26
C ARG A 73 -2.20 -16.19 -18.19
N GLN A 74 -3.42 -15.90 -17.77
CA GLN A 74 -4.50 -16.91 -17.76
C GLN A 74 -4.88 -17.37 -19.16
N LEU A 75 -4.93 -16.45 -20.13
CA LEU A 75 -5.22 -16.79 -21.52
C LEU A 75 -4.11 -17.63 -22.17
N LEU A 76 -2.84 -17.40 -21.81
CA LEU A 76 -1.70 -18.18 -22.30
C LEU A 76 -1.54 -19.54 -21.62
N ALA A 77 -2.04 -19.69 -20.39
CA ALA A 77 -2.03 -20.95 -19.65
C ALA A 77 -3.19 -21.88 -20.03
N ARG A 78 -4.05 -21.43 -20.96
CA ARG A 78 -5.18 -22.17 -21.50
C ARG A 78 -4.83 -22.77 -22.86
#